data_AF-A0AAW3YLF7-F1
#
_entry.id   AF-A0AAW3YLF7-F1
#
_cell.length_a   1.000
_cell.length_b   1.000
_cell.length_c   1.000
_cell.angle_alpha   90.00
_cell.angle_beta   90.00
_cell.angle_gamma   90.00
#
_symmetry.space_group_name_H-M   'P 1'
#
loop_
_entity.id
_entity.type
_entity.pdbx_description
1 polymer ?
#
loop_
_entity_poly.entity_id
_entity_poly.type
_entity_poly.pdbx_seq_one_letter_code
_entity_poly.pdbx_strand_id
1 'polypeptide(L)'
;AFYFRAQLVDKSGNPSPWTDFVRGESSTDTRWIVDAAGDQFLTAEAGKRIQADVDWNTESSLMLSNMQQTLSRDLMVRDGENKAQISELWAVRVTDKEATAQQLTEIRTNLGNTAADVITNKQAISDTQKAQAEKMDQVQAQLGDQKAMINTKMQAEFNQTGNGYAMHSTNITLRYNGQKYNAGGMVISGEVKNGQLESYIGFSANNFAFFNPVSGKPVPFMVVKNGQMFTNSLFIEDGSITNAKIGNYIQSRNYVANQSGWKIDKSGFAEFENIKARGEINATSGTFAGTLNGANGNFTGTIYANKIVGDVVSVTLGNASLGNNESIFFHKKLNEAMPFDRVFIYGPVMVQRYVGSLGGSGFTSVLVYINNDLMAEQRFSMEHSGKGPQCISGTLFTPPITIRANTTPTIKVVLSTQGPGTTYPTSGIGMLFKASSQWTNL
;
A
#
# COMPACT_ATOMS: atom_id res chain seq x y z
N ALA A 1 0.55 14.02 -4.01
CA ALA A 1 0.16 13.96 -5.44
C ALA A 1 1.00 14.98 -6.19
N PHE A 2 1.65 14.58 -7.28
CA PHE A 2 2.40 15.50 -8.15
C PHE A 2 1.46 15.99 -9.24
N TYR A 3 1.59 17.23 -9.68
CA TYR A 3 0.78 17.80 -10.75
C TYR A 3 1.71 18.23 -11.89
N PHE A 4 1.33 17.89 -13.12
CA PHE A 4 2.10 18.19 -14.32
C PHE A 4 1.29 19.07 -15.25
N ARG A 5 1.98 19.93 -16.00
CA ARG A 5 1.47 20.63 -17.17
C ARG A 5 2.61 20.79 -18.17
N ALA A 6 2.30 20.83 -19.45
CA ALA A 6 3.27 20.99 -20.51
C ALA A 6 2.97 22.24 -21.34
N GLN A 7 4.00 22.78 -21.99
CA GLN A 7 3.86 23.74 -23.07
C GLN A 7 4.86 23.36 -24.16
N LEU A 8 4.50 23.54 -25.43
CA LEU A 8 5.42 23.42 -26.55
C LEU A 8 6.17 24.74 -26.73
N VAL A 9 7.47 24.66 -27.06
CA VAL A 9 8.29 25.80 -27.46
C VAL A 9 8.80 25.53 -28.88
N ASP A 10 8.59 26.46 -29.79
CA ASP A 10 9.09 26.32 -31.16
C ASP A 10 10.63 26.47 -31.22
N LYS A 11 11.23 26.13 -32.37
CA LYS A 11 12.69 26.24 -32.57
C LYS A 11 13.21 27.69 -32.53
N SER A 12 12.32 28.67 -32.58
CA SER A 12 12.63 30.10 -32.48
C SER A 12 12.48 30.61 -31.04
N GLY A 13 12.10 29.75 -30.08
CA GLY A 13 11.97 30.06 -28.67
C GLY A 13 10.60 30.56 -28.23
N ASN A 14 9.57 30.56 -29.09
CA ASN A 14 8.23 31.03 -28.71
C ASN A 14 7.44 29.92 -27.99
N PRO A 15 6.95 30.18 -26.76
CA PRO A 15 6.14 29.23 -26.03
C PRO A 15 4.66 29.31 -26.42
N SER A 16 4.01 28.15 -26.51
CA SER A 16 2.55 28.00 -26.56
C SER A 16 1.91 28.13 -25.16
N PRO A 17 0.58 28.28 -25.07
CA PRO A 17 -0.12 28.22 -23.79
C PRO A 17 0.12 26.91 -23.05
N TRP A 18 0.18 26.99 -21.72
CA TRP A 18 0.25 25.81 -20.86
C TRP A 18 -1.01 24.95 -21.01
N THR A 19 -0.85 23.64 -20.99
CA THR A 19 -1.96 22.70 -20.81
C THR A 19 -2.56 22.85 -19.41
N ASP A 20 -3.78 22.36 -19.22
CA ASP A 20 -4.37 22.20 -17.89
C ASP A 20 -3.50 21.33 -16.99
N PHE A 21 -3.61 21.54 -15.68
CA PHE A 21 -2.93 20.71 -14.70
C PHE A 21 -3.51 19.30 -14.68
N VAL A 22 -2.67 18.31 -14.95
CA VAL A 22 -3.00 16.90 -14.83
C VAL A 22 -2.47 16.38 -13.51
N ARG A 23 -3.34 15.74 -12.72
CA ARG A 23 -2.95 15.09 -11.47
C ARG A 23 -2.18 13.80 -11.78
N GLY A 24 -0.91 13.78 -11.42
CA GLY A 24 -0.09 12.57 -11.41
C GLY A 24 -0.42 11.72 -10.19
N GLU A 25 -1.03 10.57 -10.43
CA GLU A 25 -1.09 9.47 -9.46
C GLU A 25 0.10 8.53 -9.72
N SER A 26 0.74 8.04 -8.66
CA SER A 26 1.67 6.91 -8.78
C SER A 26 0.87 5.70 -9.27
N SER A 27 1.02 5.35 -10.54
CA SER A 27 0.35 4.20 -11.11
C SER A 27 0.82 2.92 -10.41
N THR A 28 -0.11 2.13 -9.91
CA THR A 28 0.14 0.75 -9.47
C THR A 28 0.16 -0.24 -10.64
N ASP A 29 -0.10 0.23 -11.86
CA ASP A 29 -0.02 -0.59 -13.06
C ASP A 29 1.47 -0.79 -13.41
N THR A 30 1.98 -1.98 -13.18
CA THR A 30 3.35 -2.38 -13.53
C THR A 30 3.42 -3.03 -14.91
N ARG A 31 2.30 -3.12 -15.66
CA ARG A 31 2.30 -3.73 -17.00
C ARG A 31 3.27 -3.02 -17.93
N TRP A 32 3.37 -1.70 -17.85
CA TRP A 32 4.36 -0.95 -18.63
C TRP A 32 5.80 -1.40 -18.39
N ILE A 33 6.15 -1.91 -17.20
CA ILE A 33 7.49 -2.44 -16.91
C ILE A 33 7.68 -3.77 -17.61
N VAL A 34 6.68 -4.66 -17.51
CA VAL A 34 6.72 -5.98 -18.15
C VAL A 34 6.73 -5.84 -19.67
N ASP A 35 5.91 -4.93 -20.20
CA ASP A 35 5.82 -4.61 -21.62
C ASP A 35 7.13 -3.96 -22.11
N ALA A 36 7.66 -2.96 -21.41
CA ALA A 36 8.93 -2.32 -21.79
C ALA A 36 10.12 -3.28 -21.71
N ALA A 37 10.20 -4.13 -20.68
CA ALA A 37 11.24 -5.15 -20.57
C ALA A 37 11.09 -6.21 -21.67
N GLY A 38 9.84 -6.60 -21.99
CA GLY A 38 9.51 -7.48 -23.10
C GLY A 38 9.95 -6.88 -24.44
N ASP A 39 9.61 -5.62 -24.71
CA ASP A 39 9.97 -4.90 -25.93
C ASP A 39 11.49 -4.73 -26.07
N GLN A 40 12.19 -4.42 -24.97
CA GLN A 40 13.65 -4.37 -24.96
C GLN A 40 14.25 -5.72 -25.35
N PHE A 41 13.75 -6.82 -24.78
CA PHE A 41 14.20 -8.17 -25.14
C PHE A 41 13.89 -8.48 -26.61
N LEU A 42 12.66 -8.21 -27.07
CA LEU A 42 12.19 -8.53 -28.41
C LEU A 42 12.90 -7.72 -29.51
N THR A 43 13.39 -6.52 -29.19
CA THR A 43 14.15 -5.67 -30.13
C THR A 43 15.62 -6.06 -30.24
N ALA A 44 16.19 -6.73 -29.23
CA ALA A 44 17.53 -7.30 -29.28
C ALA A 44 17.62 -8.44 -30.30
N GLU A 45 18.83 -8.76 -30.78
CA GLU A 45 19.04 -9.88 -31.72
C GLU A 45 18.50 -11.20 -31.16
N ALA A 46 18.62 -11.41 -29.84
CA ALA A 46 18.06 -12.57 -29.14
C ALA A 46 16.53 -12.68 -29.31
N GLY A 47 15.82 -11.56 -29.11
CA GLY A 47 14.38 -11.49 -29.25
C GLY A 47 13.91 -11.68 -30.68
N LYS A 48 14.61 -11.08 -31.65
CA LYS A 48 14.34 -11.34 -33.07
C LYS A 48 14.48 -12.82 -33.42
N ARG A 49 15.43 -13.52 -32.81
CA ARG A 49 15.69 -14.95 -33.06
C ARG A 49 14.66 -15.88 -32.44
N ILE A 50 14.09 -15.51 -31.29
CA ILE A 50 12.97 -16.26 -30.70
C ILE A 50 11.66 -16.03 -31.47
N GLN A 51 11.52 -14.87 -32.11
CA GLN A 51 10.40 -14.55 -33.00
C GLN A 51 10.59 -15.07 -34.43
N ALA A 52 11.82 -15.35 -34.83
CA ALA A 52 12.16 -15.69 -36.20
C ALA A 52 11.38 -16.93 -36.64
N ASP A 53 10.67 -16.77 -37.75
CA ASP A 53 10.08 -17.87 -38.46
C ASP A 53 11.18 -18.77 -39.01
N VAL A 54 11.20 -20.04 -38.62
CA VAL A 54 12.10 -21.01 -39.25
C VAL A 54 11.63 -21.18 -40.69
N ASP A 55 12.45 -20.75 -41.64
CA ASP A 55 12.16 -20.85 -43.07
C ASP A 55 12.61 -22.22 -43.60
N TRP A 56 11.67 -22.93 -44.21
CA TRP A 56 11.80 -24.36 -44.56
C TRP A 56 12.88 -24.66 -45.61
N ASN A 57 13.47 -23.64 -46.25
CA ASN A 57 14.31 -23.82 -47.43
C ASN A 57 15.62 -23.00 -47.44
N THR A 58 15.96 -22.18 -46.44
CA THR A 58 16.85 -21.03 -46.74
C THR A 58 17.96 -20.67 -45.77
N GLU A 59 18.08 -21.24 -44.56
CA GLU A 59 19.20 -20.82 -43.70
C GLU A 59 20.55 -21.49 -44.07
N SER A 60 20.53 -22.58 -44.83
CA SER A 60 21.74 -23.26 -45.32
C SER A 60 22.25 -22.63 -46.61
N SER A 61 22.55 -21.33 -46.61
CA SER A 61 23.16 -20.69 -47.77
C SER A 61 24.63 -21.09 -47.91
N LEU A 62 25.00 -21.57 -49.10
CA LEU A 62 26.37 -21.91 -49.46
C LEU A 62 27.02 -20.72 -50.17
N MET A 63 28.14 -20.21 -49.67
CA MET A 63 28.96 -19.24 -50.40
C MET A 63 29.90 -20.00 -51.34
N LEU A 64 29.46 -20.30 -52.58
CA LEU A 64 30.29 -21.04 -53.55
C LEU A 64 30.90 -20.20 -54.66
N SER A 65 30.40 -18.99 -54.90
CA SER A 65 30.76 -18.21 -56.09
C SER A 65 32.23 -17.80 -56.18
N ASN A 66 32.99 -17.86 -55.07
CA ASN A 66 34.39 -17.43 -55.01
C ASN A 66 35.32 -18.36 -54.20
N MET A 67 34.92 -19.59 -53.91
CA MET A 67 35.74 -20.50 -53.08
C MET A 67 36.92 -21.03 -53.88
N GLN A 68 38.13 -20.98 -53.30
CA GLN A 68 39.36 -21.39 -53.98
C GLN A 68 39.46 -22.90 -54.12
N GLN A 69 39.07 -23.64 -53.09
CA GLN A 69 39.05 -25.10 -53.10
C GLN A 69 37.73 -25.59 -52.55
N THR A 70 37.14 -26.57 -53.24
CA THR A 70 35.90 -27.23 -52.83
C THR A 70 36.08 -28.74 -52.98
N LEU A 71 35.68 -29.50 -51.97
CA LEU A 71 35.59 -30.95 -51.99
C LEU A 71 34.12 -31.34 -51.78
N SER A 72 33.57 -32.13 -52.70
CA SER A 72 32.21 -32.65 -52.61
C SER A 72 32.24 -34.18 -52.59
N ARG A 73 31.48 -34.78 -51.67
CA ARG A 73 31.25 -36.22 -51.57
C ARG A 73 29.76 -36.48 -51.56
N ASP A 74 29.30 -37.34 -52.46
CA ASP A 74 27.91 -37.73 -52.56
C ASP A 74 27.79 -39.26 -52.58
N LEU A 75 26.91 -39.80 -51.73
CA LEU A 75 26.48 -41.19 -51.75
C LEU A 75 24.97 -41.20 -51.90
N MET A 76 24.48 -41.77 -53.00
CA MET A 76 23.07 -41.77 -53.33
C MET A 76 22.63 -43.14 -53.84
N VAL A 77 21.50 -43.62 -53.33
CA VAL A 77 20.76 -44.76 -53.88
C VAL A 77 19.36 -44.28 -54.27
N ARG A 78 18.90 -44.68 -55.46
CA ARG A 78 17.54 -44.40 -55.94
C ARG A 78 16.86 -45.67 -56.40
N ASP A 79 15.56 -45.74 -56.17
CA ASP A 79 14.65 -46.74 -56.72
C ASP A 79 13.36 -46.04 -57.14
N GLY A 80 13.20 -45.80 -58.45
CA GLY A 80 12.15 -44.92 -58.98
C GLY A 80 12.26 -43.48 -58.46
N GLU A 81 11.19 -43.00 -57.82
CA GLU A 81 11.13 -41.67 -57.18
C GLU A 81 11.76 -41.66 -55.77
N ASN A 82 12.03 -42.84 -55.20
CA ASN A 82 12.58 -42.96 -53.86
C ASN A 82 14.09 -42.70 -53.88
N LYS A 83 14.58 -42.04 -52.85
CA LYS A 83 15.97 -41.61 -52.76
C LYS A 83 16.47 -41.66 -51.31
N ALA A 84 17.65 -42.20 -51.11
CA ALA A 84 18.46 -41.98 -49.91
C ALA A 84 19.78 -41.33 -50.34
N GLN A 85 20.19 -40.28 -49.66
CA GLN A 85 21.39 -39.52 -50.00
C GLN A 85 22.12 -39.03 -48.75
N ILE A 86 23.45 -39.12 -48.80
CA ILE A 86 24.35 -38.39 -47.93
C ILE A 86 25.23 -37.53 -48.83
N SER A 87 25.17 -36.23 -48.64
CA SER A 87 25.99 -35.25 -49.35
C SER A 87 26.84 -34.47 -48.35
N GLU A 88 28.10 -34.25 -48.69
CA GLU A 88 29.01 -33.46 -47.88
C GLU A 88 29.85 -32.55 -48.77
N LEU A 89 29.92 -31.28 -48.41
CA LEU A 89 30.62 -30.24 -49.13
C LEU A 89 31.55 -29.49 -48.18
N TRP A 90 32.81 -29.39 -48.56
CA TRP A 90 33.84 -28.63 -47.85
C TRP A 90 34.33 -27.56 -48.79
N ALA A 91 34.40 -26.32 -48.32
CA ALA A 91 34.91 -25.22 -49.11
C ALA A 91 35.85 -24.35 -48.27
N VAL A 92 37.01 -24.00 -48.83
CA VAL A 92 37.96 -23.07 -48.22
C VAL A 92 38.39 -21.98 -49.20
N ARG A 93 38.65 -20.79 -48.67
CA ARG A 93 39.13 -19.63 -49.42
C ARG A 93 40.00 -18.77 -48.53
N VAL A 94 41.12 -18.31 -49.05
CA VAL A 94 41.97 -17.30 -48.42
C VAL A 94 42.30 -16.21 -49.43
N THR A 95 42.02 -14.96 -49.09
CA THR A 95 42.40 -13.76 -49.83
C THR A 95 43.39 -12.93 -49.01
N ASP A 96 43.79 -11.77 -49.52
CA ASP A 96 44.59 -10.79 -48.76
C ASP A 96 43.84 -10.21 -47.54
N LYS A 97 42.51 -10.32 -47.51
CA LYS A 97 41.66 -9.69 -46.48
C LYS A 97 40.75 -10.63 -45.69
N GLU A 98 40.59 -11.87 -46.12
CA GLU A 98 39.59 -12.79 -45.58
C GLU A 98 40.04 -14.25 -45.73
N ALA A 99 39.90 -15.04 -44.66
CA ALA A 99 39.95 -16.49 -44.65
C ALA A 99 38.59 -17.07 -44.26
N THR A 100 38.05 -17.94 -45.10
CA THR A 100 36.74 -18.57 -44.93
C THR A 100 36.87 -20.08 -45.08
N ALA A 101 36.30 -20.83 -44.12
CA ALA A 101 36.13 -22.27 -44.17
C ALA A 101 34.67 -22.63 -43.89
N GLN A 102 34.09 -23.49 -44.72
CA GLN A 102 32.70 -23.92 -44.60
C GLN A 102 32.57 -25.44 -44.83
N GLN A 103 31.74 -26.10 -44.02
CA GLN A 103 31.35 -27.49 -44.18
C GLN A 103 29.82 -27.58 -44.16
N LEU A 104 29.24 -28.18 -45.20
CA LEU A 104 27.82 -28.53 -45.26
C LEU A 104 27.69 -30.06 -45.32
N THR A 105 26.85 -30.62 -44.47
CA THR A 105 26.46 -32.04 -44.52
C THR A 105 24.96 -32.12 -44.64
N GLU A 106 24.47 -32.89 -45.60
CA GLU A 106 23.05 -33.17 -45.80
C GLU A 106 22.81 -34.68 -45.81
N ILE A 107 21.92 -35.16 -44.96
CA ILE A 107 21.39 -36.51 -44.99
C ILE A 107 19.92 -36.38 -45.35
N ARG A 108 19.51 -36.94 -46.49
CA ARG A 108 18.15 -36.81 -47.02
C ARG A 108 17.59 -38.16 -47.41
N THR A 109 16.33 -38.39 -47.06
CA THR A 109 15.56 -39.55 -47.52
C THR A 109 14.22 -39.09 -48.05
N ASN A 110 13.79 -39.65 -49.18
CA ASN A 110 12.49 -39.43 -49.80
C ASN A 110 11.90 -40.79 -50.20
N LEU A 111 10.67 -41.08 -49.78
CA LEU A 111 9.92 -42.29 -50.10
C LEU A 111 8.46 -41.90 -50.36
N GLY A 112 8.07 -41.80 -51.63
CA GLY A 112 6.78 -41.24 -52.04
C GLY A 112 6.51 -39.88 -51.38
N ASN A 113 5.49 -39.81 -50.53
CA ASN A 113 5.09 -38.58 -49.82
C ASN A 113 5.81 -38.37 -48.47
N THR A 114 6.79 -39.20 -48.12
CA THR A 114 7.53 -39.10 -46.85
C THR A 114 8.94 -38.61 -47.10
N ALA A 115 9.40 -37.64 -46.30
CA ALA A 115 10.77 -37.15 -46.36
C ALA A 115 11.35 -36.95 -44.95
N ALA A 116 12.64 -37.16 -44.80
CA ALA A 116 13.38 -36.81 -43.60
C ALA A 116 14.76 -36.27 -43.96
N ASP A 117 15.12 -35.14 -43.35
CA ASP A 117 16.35 -34.41 -43.61
C ASP A 117 17.08 -34.08 -42.30
N VAL A 118 18.41 -34.24 -42.30
CA VAL A 118 19.31 -33.70 -41.27
C VAL A 118 20.40 -32.91 -41.99
N ILE A 119 20.47 -31.61 -41.71
CA ILE A 119 21.39 -30.69 -42.36
C ILE A 119 22.24 -30.00 -41.30
N THR A 120 23.56 -30.03 -41.45
CA THR A 120 24.50 -29.31 -40.60
C THR A 120 25.35 -28.40 -41.46
N ASN A 121 25.32 -27.09 -41.20
CA ASN A 121 26.19 -26.11 -41.82
C ASN A 121 27.12 -25.52 -40.75
N LYS A 122 28.43 -25.55 -41.00
CA LYS A 122 29.45 -24.95 -40.13
C LYS A 122 30.27 -23.98 -40.95
N GLN A 123 30.54 -22.81 -40.39
CA GLN A 123 31.32 -21.77 -41.05
C GLN A 123 32.23 -21.07 -40.05
N ALA A 124 33.45 -20.79 -40.48
CA ALA A 124 34.39 -19.93 -39.79
C ALA A 124 34.92 -18.90 -40.79
N ILE A 125 34.85 -17.62 -40.41
CA ILE A 125 35.34 -16.49 -41.19
C ILE A 125 36.27 -15.68 -40.29
N SER A 126 37.40 -15.27 -40.84
CA SER A 126 38.28 -14.28 -40.22
C SER A 126 38.69 -13.29 -41.29
N ASP A 127 38.36 -12.02 -41.09
CA ASP A 127 38.70 -10.93 -42.01
C ASP A 127 39.39 -9.78 -41.28
N THR A 128 39.73 -8.71 -42.00
CA THR A 128 40.42 -7.54 -41.45
C THR A 128 39.58 -6.70 -40.50
N GLN A 129 38.34 -7.08 -40.17
CA GLN A 129 37.44 -6.33 -39.30
C GLN A 129 36.78 -7.23 -38.25
N LYS A 130 36.62 -8.53 -38.50
CA LYS A 130 35.92 -9.45 -37.60
C LYS A 130 36.42 -10.90 -37.68
N ALA A 131 36.13 -11.64 -36.61
CA ALA A 131 36.19 -13.08 -36.55
C ALA A 131 34.79 -13.61 -36.22
N GLN A 132 34.30 -14.55 -37.01
CA GLN A 132 32.94 -15.09 -36.90
C GLN A 132 32.97 -16.61 -37.03
N ALA A 133 32.26 -17.30 -36.15
CA ALA A 133 31.98 -18.72 -36.24
C ALA A 133 30.48 -18.97 -36.14
N GLU A 134 29.94 -19.79 -37.04
CA GLU A 134 28.54 -20.14 -37.09
C GLU A 134 28.38 -21.66 -37.24
N LYS A 135 27.43 -22.23 -36.50
CA LYS A 135 26.96 -23.60 -36.68
C LYS A 135 25.44 -23.58 -36.68
N MET A 136 24.87 -24.26 -37.66
CA MET A 136 23.43 -24.48 -37.75
C MET A 136 23.16 -25.96 -37.97
N ASP A 137 22.23 -26.50 -37.19
CA ASP A 137 21.68 -27.84 -37.35
C ASP A 137 20.18 -27.74 -37.62
N GLN A 138 19.72 -28.36 -38.69
CA GLN A 138 18.30 -28.48 -39.05
C GLN A 138 17.92 -29.96 -39.09
N VAL A 139 16.84 -30.31 -38.38
CA VAL A 139 16.23 -31.64 -38.42
C VAL A 139 14.80 -31.48 -38.89
N GLN A 140 14.40 -32.23 -39.92
CA GLN A 140 13.07 -32.16 -40.51
C GLN A 140 12.50 -33.57 -40.74
N ALA A 141 11.21 -33.72 -40.47
CA ALA A 141 10.40 -34.86 -40.90
C ALA A 141 9.14 -34.35 -41.59
N GLN A 142 8.73 -35.02 -42.67
CA GLN A 142 7.55 -34.69 -43.46
C GLN A 142 6.79 -35.94 -43.87
N LEU A 143 5.45 -35.85 -43.80
CA LEU A 143 4.51 -36.83 -44.34
C LEU A 143 3.37 -36.09 -45.05
N GLY A 144 3.34 -36.14 -46.38
CA GLY A 144 2.45 -35.32 -47.19
C GLY A 144 2.65 -33.83 -46.88
N ASP A 145 1.59 -33.17 -46.41
CA ASP A 145 1.61 -31.75 -46.03
C ASP A 145 2.01 -31.49 -44.57
N GLN A 146 2.10 -32.54 -43.74
CA GLN A 146 2.48 -32.42 -42.34
C GLN A 146 4.00 -32.37 -42.22
N LYS A 147 4.51 -31.40 -41.45
CA LYS A 147 5.96 -31.25 -41.24
C LYS A 147 6.28 -30.94 -39.78
N ALA A 148 7.40 -31.45 -39.30
CA ALA A 148 8.02 -31.04 -38.04
C ALA A 148 9.47 -30.66 -38.31
N MET A 149 9.91 -29.54 -37.75
CA MET A 149 11.27 -29.04 -37.91
C MET A 149 11.81 -28.48 -36.62
N ILE A 150 13.08 -28.77 -36.38
CA ILE A 150 13.90 -28.17 -35.34
C ILE A 150 15.07 -27.49 -36.05
N ASN A 151 15.32 -26.23 -35.73
CA ASN A 151 16.50 -25.51 -36.18
C ASN A 151 17.24 -24.95 -34.96
N THR A 152 18.50 -25.35 -34.83
CA THR A 152 19.42 -24.87 -33.80
C THR A 152 20.54 -24.09 -34.46
N LYS A 153 20.71 -22.83 -34.07
CA LYS A 153 21.78 -21.95 -34.54
C LYS A 153 22.65 -21.50 -33.38
N MET A 154 23.95 -21.66 -33.55
CA MET A 154 24.99 -21.15 -32.68
C MET A 154 25.87 -20.19 -33.47
N GLN A 155 26.16 -19.04 -32.89
CA GLN A 155 26.95 -18.02 -33.56
C GLN A 155 27.79 -17.27 -32.54
N ALA A 156 29.04 -16.99 -32.89
CA ALA A 156 29.92 -16.12 -32.14
C ALA A 156 30.63 -15.17 -33.12
N GLU A 157 30.66 -13.90 -32.79
CA GLU A 157 31.35 -12.88 -33.58
C GLU A 157 32.05 -11.89 -32.65
N PHE A 158 33.23 -11.45 -33.06
CA PHE A 158 33.89 -10.28 -32.52
C PHE A 158 34.43 -9.42 -33.65
N ASN A 159 34.35 -8.11 -33.50
CA ASN A 159 34.90 -7.16 -34.45
C ASN A 159 35.93 -6.22 -33.82
N GLN A 160 36.67 -5.51 -34.67
CA GLN A 160 37.77 -4.62 -34.28
C GLN A 160 37.31 -3.42 -33.45
N THR A 161 36.03 -3.06 -33.48
CA THR A 161 35.48 -2.00 -32.62
C THR A 161 35.28 -2.45 -31.17
N GLY A 162 35.59 -3.72 -30.85
CA GLY A 162 35.41 -4.31 -29.53
C GLY A 162 33.97 -4.77 -29.27
N ASN A 163 33.09 -4.66 -30.26
CA ASN A 163 31.76 -5.21 -30.19
C ASN A 163 31.82 -6.71 -30.50
N GLY A 164 31.03 -7.49 -29.78
CA GLY A 164 30.95 -8.92 -30.00
C GLY A 164 29.63 -9.48 -29.53
N TYR A 165 29.26 -10.64 -30.05
CA TYR A 165 28.11 -11.36 -29.56
C TYR A 165 28.35 -12.87 -29.63
N ALA A 166 27.67 -13.58 -28.75
CA ALA A 166 27.56 -15.02 -28.79
C ALA A 166 26.10 -15.39 -28.57
N MET A 167 25.60 -16.38 -29.32
CA MET A 167 24.20 -16.79 -29.29
C MET A 167 24.07 -18.29 -29.51
N HIS A 168 23.13 -18.89 -28.80
CA HIS A 168 22.58 -20.21 -29.06
C HIS A 168 21.05 -20.11 -29.07
N SER A 169 20.43 -20.34 -30.21
CA SER A 169 18.97 -20.36 -30.37
C SER A 169 18.50 -21.70 -30.91
N THR A 170 17.36 -22.18 -30.42
CA THR A 170 16.63 -23.34 -30.96
C THR A 170 15.18 -22.97 -31.16
N ASN A 171 14.65 -23.22 -32.36
CA ASN A 171 13.25 -22.98 -32.72
C ASN A 171 12.62 -24.26 -33.27
N ILE A 172 11.38 -24.51 -32.88
CA ILE A 172 10.59 -25.69 -33.26
C ILE A 172 9.38 -25.21 -34.05
N THR A 173 9.23 -25.70 -35.27
CA THR A 173 8.10 -25.37 -36.13
C THR A 173 7.35 -26.63 -36.53
N LEU A 174 6.02 -26.58 -36.41
CA LEU A 174 5.12 -27.62 -36.89
C LEU A 174 4.26 -27.08 -38.03
N ARG A 175 4.03 -27.88 -39.07
CA ARG A 175 3.01 -27.63 -40.07
C ARG A 175 1.95 -28.71 -39.95
N TYR A 176 0.72 -28.31 -39.63
CA TYR A 176 -0.40 -29.21 -39.44
C TYR A 176 -1.66 -28.58 -40.05
N ASN A 177 -2.44 -29.35 -40.82
CA ASN A 177 -3.62 -28.89 -41.55
C ASN A 177 -3.37 -27.62 -42.40
N GLY A 178 -2.22 -27.57 -43.07
CA GLY A 178 -1.81 -26.43 -43.90
C GLY A 178 -1.32 -25.19 -43.14
N GLN A 179 -1.52 -25.12 -41.81
CA GLN A 179 -1.07 -24.01 -40.97
C GLN A 179 0.30 -24.26 -40.35
N LYS A 180 1.11 -23.19 -40.25
CA LYS A 180 2.42 -23.18 -39.59
C LYS A 180 2.25 -22.72 -38.13
N TYR A 181 2.87 -23.43 -37.21
CA TYR A 181 2.89 -23.12 -35.79
C TYR A 181 4.35 -23.04 -35.33
N ASN A 182 4.77 -21.90 -34.78
CA ASN A 182 5.97 -21.83 -33.96
C ASN A 182 5.64 -22.48 -32.60
N ALA A 183 6.05 -23.73 -32.43
CA ALA A 183 5.63 -24.58 -31.32
C ALA A 183 6.49 -24.39 -30.06
N GLY A 184 7.68 -23.81 -30.22
CA GLY A 184 8.54 -23.46 -29.11
C GLY A 184 9.87 -22.86 -29.55
N GLY A 185 10.43 -22.00 -28.72
CA GLY A 185 11.72 -21.35 -28.94
C GLY A 185 12.51 -21.20 -27.65
N MET A 186 13.83 -21.28 -27.76
CA MET A 186 14.77 -20.98 -26.68
C MET A 186 15.93 -20.17 -27.26
N VAL A 187 16.38 -19.15 -26.53
CA VAL A 187 17.58 -18.38 -26.87
C VAL A 187 18.40 -18.11 -25.63
N ILE A 188 19.72 -18.23 -25.77
CA ILE A 188 20.72 -17.73 -24.82
C ILE A 188 21.68 -16.87 -25.63
N SER A 189 21.92 -15.64 -25.23
CA SER A 189 22.92 -14.79 -25.86
C SER A 189 23.62 -13.85 -24.88
N GLY A 190 24.81 -13.41 -25.29
CA GLY A 190 25.50 -12.27 -24.71
C GLY A 190 25.96 -11.35 -25.82
N GLU A 191 25.81 -10.05 -25.63
CA GLU A 191 26.23 -9.01 -26.55
C GLU A 191 27.05 -7.97 -25.79
N VAL A 192 28.22 -7.62 -26.31
CA VAL A 192 28.99 -6.45 -25.87
C VAL A 192 28.83 -5.39 -26.94
N LYS A 193 28.22 -4.27 -26.58
CA LYS A 193 28.02 -3.13 -27.46
C LYS A 193 28.45 -1.85 -26.76
N ASN A 194 29.37 -1.11 -27.37
CA ASN A 194 29.93 0.13 -26.80
C ASN A 194 30.46 -0.05 -25.35
N GLY A 195 31.06 -1.21 -25.07
CA GLY A 195 31.62 -1.54 -23.74
C GLY A 195 30.59 -1.95 -22.68
N GLN A 196 29.30 -2.02 -23.01
CA GLN A 196 28.25 -2.55 -22.12
C GLN A 196 27.93 -3.99 -22.50
N LEU A 197 27.93 -4.88 -21.49
CA LEU A 197 27.55 -6.28 -21.64
C LEU A 197 26.06 -6.43 -21.32
N GLU A 198 25.31 -6.93 -22.28
CA GLU A 198 23.92 -7.35 -22.12
C GLU A 198 23.81 -8.86 -22.35
N SER A 199 23.03 -9.55 -21.53
CA SER A 199 22.81 -10.99 -21.66
C SER A 199 21.34 -11.33 -21.63
N TYR A 200 20.93 -12.24 -22.51
CA TYR A 200 19.53 -12.58 -22.71
C TYR A 200 19.34 -14.10 -22.59
N ILE A 201 18.35 -14.51 -21.81
CA ILE A 201 17.82 -15.88 -21.81
C ILE A 201 16.32 -15.77 -22.01
N GLY A 202 15.80 -16.43 -23.06
CA GLY A 202 14.37 -16.38 -23.39
C GLY A 202 13.82 -17.74 -23.75
N PHE A 203 12.55 -17.93 -23.41
CA PHE A 203 11.75 -19.10 -23.77
C PHE A 203 10.42 -18.64 -24.35
N SER A 204 9.99 -19.27 -25.44
CA SER A 204 8.68 -19.07 -26.06
C SER A 204 7.95 -20.42 -26.06
N ALA A 205 6.86 -20.52 -25.31
CA ALA A 205 6.03 -21.73 -25.24
C ALA A 205 4.65 -21.42 -24.62
N ASN A 206 3.63 -22.20 -24.98
CA ASN A 206 2.29 -22.10 -24.37
C ASN A 206 2.24 -22.64 -22.93
N ASN A 207 3.09 -23.62 -22.62
CA ASN A 207 3.20 -24.24 -21.30
C ASN A 207 4.68 -24.44 -20.99
N PHE A 208 5.16 -23.88 -19.89
CA PHE A 208 6.55 -23.99 -19.44
C PHE A 208 6.59 -24.54 -18.01
N ALA A 209 7.47 -25.49 -17.71
CA ALA A 209 7.53 -26.11 -16.38
C ALA A 209 8.93 -26.57 -16.01
N PHE A 210 9.27 -26.45 -14.72
CA PHE A 210 10.43 -27.07 -14.13
C PHE A 210 10.03 -28.31 -13.33
N PHE A 211 10.80 -29.38 -13.51
CA PHE A 211 10.55 -30.69 -12.89
C PHE A 211 11.69 -31.07 -11.96
N ASN A 212 11.36 -31.77 -10.87
CA ASN A 212 12.30 -32.43 -9.98
C ASN A 212 11.98 -33.93 -9.96
N PRO A 213 12.95 -34.84 -10.21
CA PRO A 213 12.72 -36.27 -10.12
C PRO A 213 12.54 -36.70 -8.66
N VAL A 214 11.29 -36.90 -8.23
CA VAL A 214 10.97 -37.46 -6.91
C VAL A 214 10.60 -38.93 -7.09
N SER A 215 11.39 -39.83 -6.51
CA SER A 215 11.23 -41.29 -6.66
C SER A 215 11.22 -41.76 -8.12
N GLY A 216 12.09 -41.18 -8.96
CA GLY A 216 12.23 -41.55 -10.38
C GLY A 216 11.11 -41.03 -11.29
N LYS A 217 10.14 -40.28 -10.77
CA LYS A 217 9.09 -39.63 -11.56
C LYS A 217 9.35 -38.12 -11.66
N PRO A 218 9.26 -37.51 -12.84
CA PRO A 218 9.38 -36.07 -12.98
C PRO A 218 8.15 -35.40 -12.35
N VAL A 219 8.34 -34.69 -11.24
CA VAL A 219 7.28 -33.95 -10.55
C VAL A 219 7.49 -32.44 -10.82
N PRO A 220 6.51 -31.72 -11.39
CA PRO A 220 6.66 -30.28 -11.60
C PRO A 220 6.63 -29.54 -10.26
N PHE A 221 7.53 -28.57 -10.07
CA PHE A 221 7.53 -27.69 -8.89
C PHE A 221 7.23 -26.22 -9.24
N MET A 222 7.34 -25.86 -10.52
CA MET A 222 6.98 -24.54 -11.04
C MET A 222 6.40 -24.71 -12.46
N VAL A 223 5.28 -24.05 -12.74
CA VAL A 223 4.62 -24.06 -14.05
C VAL A 223 4.19 -22.64 -14.43
N VAL A 224 4.45 -22.24 -15.67
CA VAL A 224 3.90 -21.01 -16.27
C VAL A 224 2.91 -21.43 -17.36
N LYS A 225 1.67 -20.95 -17.23
CA LYS A 225 0.58 -21.23 -18.15
C LYS A 225 -0.34 -20.02 -18.25
N ASN A 226 -0.75 -19.65 -19.46
CA ASN A 226 -1.62 -18.49 -19.71
C ASN A 226 -1.11 -17.19 -19.03
N GLY A 227 0.22 -16.99 -19.01
CA GLY A 227 0.85 -15.83 -18.36
C GLY A 227 0.83 -15.84 -16.82
N GLN A 228 0.43 -16.93 -16.19
CA GLN A 228 0.41 -17.09 -14.73
C GLN A 228 1.41 -18.14 -14.27
N MET A 229 2.14 -17.83 -13.20
CA MET A 229 3.04 -18.77 -12.52
C MET A 229 2.30 -19.50 -11.40
N PHE A 230 2.47 -20.83 -11.36
CA PHE A 230 1.97 -21.73 -10.33
C PHE A 230 3.17 -22.42 -9.67
N THR A 231 3.22 -22.40 -8.33
CA THR A 231 4.25 -23.05 -7.53
C THR A 231 3.63 -23.63 -6.26
N ASN A 232 4.15 -24.77 -5.79
CA ASN A 232 3.65 -25.43 -4.57
C ASN A 232 4.15 -24.73 -3.30
N SER A 233 5.37 -24.20 -3.33
CA SER A 233 6.01 -23.53 -2.20
C SER A 233 7.08 -22.58 -2.70
N LEU A 234 7.23 -21.43 -2.03
CA LEU A 234 8.25 -20.44 -2.35
C LEU A 234 8.90 -19.97 -1.04
N PHE A 235 10.23 -20.01 -0.98
CA PHE A 235 11.02 -19.44 0.10
C PHE A 235 11.73 -18.21 -0.44
N ILE A 236 11.48 -17.05 0.15
CA ILE A 236 12.08 -15.77 -0.23
C ILE A 236 12.74 -15.21 1.02
N GLU A 237 14.04 -14.96 0.96
CA GLU A 237 14.80 -14.38 2.08
C GLU A 237 14.35 -12.93 2.35
N ASP A 238 14.32 -12.10 1.31
CA ASP A 238 13.81 -10.73 1.34
C ASP A 238 12.88 -10.48 0.16
N GLY A 239 11.61 -10.18 0.46
CA GLY A 239 10.54 -10.06 -0.52
C GLY A 239 9.90 -8.66 -0.48
N SER A 240 10.00 -7.93 -1.59
CA SER A 240 9.25 -6.69 -1.79
C SER A 240 7.97 -6.96 -2.59
N ILE A 241 6.81 -6.69 -1.99
CA ILE A 241 5.51 -6.88 -2.63
C ILE A 241 4.71 -5.59 -2.50
N THR A 242 4.50 -4.88 -3.61
CA THR A 242 3.72 -3.63 -3.63
C THR A 242 2.25 -3.87 -3.29
N ASN A 243 1.67 -4.95 -3.80
CA ASN A 243 0.30 -5.36 -3.48
C ASN A 243 0.11 -6.87 -3.67
N ALA A 244 -0.61 -7.52 -2.75
CA ALA A 244 -0.90 -8.94 -2.80
C ALA A 244 -2.41 -9.21 -2.73
N LYS A 245 -2.91 -10.07 -3.64
CA LYS A 245 -4.26 -10.65 -3.50
C LYS A 245 -4.13 -12.01 -2.82
N ILE A 246 -4.65 -12.12 -1.60
CA ILE A 246 -4.56 -13.33 -0.78
C ILE A 246 -5.91 -14.05 -0.78
N GLY A 247 -5.90 -15.33 -1.17
CA GLY A 247 -7.12 -16.13 -1.27
C GLY A 247 -7.71 -16.57 0.08
N ASN A 248 -6.88 -16.80 1.09
CA ASN A 248 -7.29 -17.31 2.39
C ASN A 248 -6.79 -16.43 3.55
N TYR A 249 -5.52 -16.54 3.91
CA TYR A 249 -4.92 -15.82 5.03
C TYR A 249 -3.40 -15.63 4.84
N ILE A 250 -2.84 -14.69 5.58
CA ILE A 250 -1.40 -14.60 5.88
C ILE A 250 -1.25 -14.84 7.38
N GLN A 251 -0.27 -15.65 7.79
CA GLN A 251 -0.03 -15.94 9.20
C GLN A 251 1.45 -16.22 9.50
N SER A 252 1.84 -16.05 10.76
CA SER A 252 3.13 -16.51 11.26
C SER A 252 3.22 -18.04 11.28
N ARG A 253 4.43 -18.60 11.14
CA ARG A 253 4.67 -20.05 11.20
C ARG A 253 4.21 -20.70 12.51
N ASN A 254 4.27 -19.99 13.63
CA ASN A 254 3.90 -20.48 14.96
C ASN A 254 2.46 -20.09 15.37
N TYR A 255 1.59 -19.76 14.41
CA TYR A 255 0.21 -19.38 14.72
C TYR A 255 -0.58 -20.54 15.34
N VAL A 256 -1.15 -20.32 16.52
CA VAL A 256 -2.12 -21.17 17.21
C VAL A 256 -3.20 -20.23 17.76
N ALA A 257 -4.47 -20.48 17.41
CA ALA A 257 -5.57 -19.59 17.77
C ALA A 257 -5.68 -19.39 19.30
N ASN A 258 -5.80 -18.13 19.71
CA ASN A 258 -5.87 -17.62 21.09
C ASN A 258 -4.68 -18.04 21.97
N GLN A 259 -3.50 -18.25 21.39
CA GLN A 259 -2.30 -18.69 22.12
C GLN A 259 -0.99 -18.09 21.61
N SER A 260 -0.70 -18.18 20.30
CA SER A 260 0.60 -17.79 19.75
C SER A 260 0.52 -17.27 18.31
N GLY A 261 1.40 -16.34 17.97
CA GLY A 261 1.59 -15.85 16.60
C GLY A 261 0.63 -14.74 16.17
N TRP A 262 0.39 -14.64 14.87
CA TRP A 262 -0.58 -13.74 14.28
C TRP A 262 -1.16 -14.31 12.99
N LYS A 263 -2.39 -13.91 12.65
CA LYS A 263 -3.08 -14.26 11.41
C LYS A 263 -3.97 -13.11 10.96
N ILE A 264 -4.02 -12.87 9.65
CA ILE A 264 -4.96 -11.97 8.98
C ILE A 264 -5.64 -12.78 7.88
N ASP A 265 -6.96 -12.89 7.90
CA ASP A 265 -7.71 -13.62 6.89
C ASP A 265 -8.57 -12.72 5.99
N LYS A 266 -9.08 -13.29 4.89
CA LYS A 266 -9.88 -12.56 3.91
C LYS A 266 -11.27 -12.13 4.38
N SER A 267 -11.72 -12.58 5.55
CA SER A 267 -13.00 -12.14 6.14
C SER A 267 -12.88 -10.79 6.84
N GLY A 268 -11.66 -10.28 7.01
CA GLY A 268 -11.36 -9.07 7.78
C GLY A 268 -11.02 -9.36 9.24
N PHE A 269 -11.06 -10.63 9.67
CA PHE A 269 -10.59 -11.02 10.99
C PHE A 269 -9.06 -10.99 11.05
N ALA A 270 -8.53 -10.39 12.11
CA ALA A 270 -7.11 -10.34 12.40
C ALA A 270 -6.86 -10.63 13.88
N GLU A 271 -5.91 -11.52 14.13
CA GLU A 271 -5.50 -11.94 15.47
C GLU A 271 -4.00 -11.69 15.64
N PHE A 272 -3.65 -11.00 16.72
CA PHE A 272 -2.27 -10.70 17.08
C PHE A 272 -2.07 -10.92 18.58
N GLU A 273 -1.13 -11.77 18.95
CA GLU A 273 -0.86 -12.05 20.37
C GLU A 273 -0.14 -10.91 21.10
N ASN A 274 0.73 -10.17 20.41
CA ASN A 274 1.53 -9.10 21.02
C ASN A 274 1.66 -7.89 20.10
N ILE A 275 0.54 -7.23 19.82
CA ILE A 275 0.49 -6.05 18.95
C ILE A 275 0.98 -4.79 19.67
N LYS A 276 1.84 -4.01 18.99
CA LYS A 276 2.17 -2.62 19.36
C LYS A 276 1.62 -1.65 18.32
N ALA A 277 0.41 -1.14 18.57
CA ALA A 277 -0.28 -0.18 17.70
C ALA A 277 0.07 1.28 18.04
N ARG A 278 0.04 2.17 17.04
CA ARG A 278 0.23 3.63 17.17
C ARG A 278 -0.72 4.36 16.22
N GLY A 279 -1.04 5.61 16.53
CA GLY A 279 -1.99 6.42 15.76
C GLY A 279 -3.42 6.33 16.32
N GLU A 280 -4.40 6.73 15.50
CA GLU A 280 -5.82 6.63 15.83
C GLU A 280 -6.29 5.18 15.68
N ILE A 281 -7.00 4.67 16.69
CA ILE A 281 -7.65 3.36 16.67
C ILE A 281 -9.15 3.62 16.81
N ASN A 282 -9.90 3.44 15.72
CA ASN A 282 -11.35 3.58 15.70
C ASN A 282 -12.00 2.18 15.64
N ALA A 283 -12.77 1.83 16.67
CA ALA A 283 -13.43 0.53 16.78
C ALA A 283 -14.88 0.72 17.22
N THR A 284 -15.80 -0.05 16.61
CA THR A 284 -17.22 -0.03 16.99
C THR A 284 -17.47 -0.60 18.39
N SER A 285 -16.61 -1.52 18.85
CA SER A 285 -16.61 -2.07 20.20
C SER A 285 -15.24 -2.68 20.54
N GLY A 286 -14.97 -2.93 21.82
CA GLY A 286 -13.75 -3.57 22.28
C GLY A 286 -13.81 -3.90 23.77
N THR A 287 -13.00 -4.87 24.20
CA THR A 287 -12.76 -5.18 25.61
C THR A 287 -11.29 -4.93 25.91
N PHE A 288 -11.01 -4.19 26.98
CA PHE A 288 -9.66 -3.91 27.44
C PHE A 288 -9.44 -4.51 28.82
N ALA A 289 -8.40 -5.32 28.96
CA ALA A 289 -7.93 -5.81 30.25
C ALA A 289 -6.59 -5.13 30.56
N GLY A 290 -6.45 -4.59 31.77
CA GLY A 290 -5.24 -3.88 32.21
C GLY A 290 -5.42 -2.37 32.30
N THR A 291 -4.39 -1.63 31.91
CA THR A 291 -4.28 -0.18 32.16
C THR A 291 -4.50 0.61 30.88
N LEU A 292 -5.40 1.59 30.92
CA LEU A 292 -5.46 2.68 29.94
C LEU A 292 -4.71 3.89 30.52
N ASN A 293 -3.63 4.31 29.87
CA ASN A 293 -2.87 5.49 30.26
C ASN A 293 -2.87 6.50 29.12
N GLY A 294 -3.51 7.64 29.33
CA GLY A 294 -3.60 8.73 28.36
C GLY A 294 -3.76 10.07 29.08
N ALA A 295 -3.33 11.15 28.44
CA ALA A 295 -3.43 12.49 29.02
C ALA A 295 -4.89 12.93 29.21
N ASN A 296 -5.75 12.56 28.26
CA ASN A 296 -7.18 12.88 28.26
C ASN A 296 -7.99 11.69 27.75
N GLY A 297 -9.28 11.63 28.12
CA GLY A 297 -10.25 10.68 27.58
C GLY A 297 -11.66 11.26 27.71
N ASN A 298 -12.53 10.96 26.74
CA ASN A 298 -13.93 11.38 26.77
C ASN A 298 -14.83 10.13 26.72
N PHE A 299 -15.73 10.01 27.68
CA PHE A 299 -16.71 8.94 27.76
C PHE A 299 -18.10 9.56 27.78
N THR A 300 -18.84 9.39 26.67
CA THR A 300 -20.22 9.88 26.55
C THR A 300 -21.25 8.89 27.11
N GLY A 301 -20.80 7.67 27.43
CA GLY A 301 -21.61 6.60 28.01
C GLY A 301 -21.44 6.47 29.53
N THR A 302 -21.95 5.37 30.08
CA THR A 302 -21.82 5.04 31.50
C THR A 302 -20.46 4.42 31.80
N ILE A 303 -19.81 4.88 32.87
CA ILE A 303 -18.59 4.27 33.42
C ILE A 303 -18.98 3.48 34.68
N TYR A 304 -18.80 2.17 34.66
CA TYR A 304 -18.88 1.32 35.86
C TYR A 304 -17.48 1.16 36.45
N ALA A 305 -17.23 1.75 37.62
CA ALA A 305 -15.94 1.68 38.28
C ALA A 305 -16.10 1.50 39.79
N ASN A 306 -15.32 0.58 40.37
CA ASN A 306 -15.27 0.39 41.83
C ASN A 306 -14.53 1.53 42.54
N LYS A 307 -13.59 2.20 41.84
CA LYS A 307 -12.77 3.29 42.37
C LYS A 307 -12.44 4.28 41.27
N ILE A 308 -12.67 5.55 41.53
CA ILE A 308 -12.24 6.68 40.68
C ILE A 308 -11.35 7.58 41.55
N VAL A 309 -10.20 8.00 41.03
CA VAL A 309 -9.24 8.87 41.73
C VAL A 309 -8.93 10.06 40.82
N GLY A 310 -9.20 11.27 41.30
CA GLY A 310 -8.98 12.52 40.57
C GLY A 310 -10.03 13.59 40.89
N ASP A 311 -9.95 14.71 40.18
CA ASP A 311 -10.83 15.86 40.34
C ASP A 311 -12.18 15.62 39.64
N VAL A 312 -13.17 15.08 40.38
CA VAL A 312 -14.50 14.76 39.84
C VAL A 312 -15.55 15.81 40.23
N VAL A 313 -15.90 16.74 39.35
CA VAL A 313 -16.96 17.72 39.66
C VAL A 313 -18.33 17.18 39.25
N SER A 314 -19.27 17.16 40.19
CA SER A 314 -20.71 17.08 39.89
C SER A 314 -21.34 18.43 40.22
N VAL A 315 -22.31 18.88 39.41
CA VAL A 315 -23.05 20.13 39.66
C VAL A 315 -24.52 19.80 39.75
N THR A 316 -25.18 20.26 40.81
CA THR A 316 -26.65 20.28 40.85
C THR A 316 -27.11 21.74 40.88
N LEU A 317 -27.78 22.17 39.82
CA LEU A 317 -28.44 23.48 39.77
C LEU A 317 -29.80 23.38 40.47
N GLY A 318 -30.05 24.25 41.45
CA GLY A 318 -31.35 24.40 42.09
C GLY A 318 -31.98 25.73 41.71
N ASN A 319 -33.15 25.70 41.07
CA ASN A 319 -33.94 26.92 40.87
C ASN A 319 -34.87 27.09 42.08
N ALA A 320 -34.64 28.12 42.90
CA ALA A 320 -35.54 28.50 43.98
C ALA A 320 -35.98 29.96 43.80
N SER A 321 -37.29 30.21 43.80
CA SER A 321 -37.89 31.55 43.75
C SER A 321 -38.49 31.88 45.12
N LEU A 322 -38.24 33.09 45.63
CA LEU A 322 -38.67 33.55 46.96
C LEU A 322 -40.09 34.09 47.02
N GLY A 323 -40.66 34.54 45.90
CA GLY A 323 -41.81 35.44 45.96
C GLY A 323 -41.55 36.63 46.91
N ASN A 324 -42.50 36.91 47.82
CA ASN A 324 -42.41 37.98 48.82
C ASN A 324 -41.73 37.58 50.14
N ASN A 325 -41.13 36.39 50.23
CA ASN A 325 -40.51 35.94 51.47
C ASN A 325 -39.10 36.54 51.64
N GLU A 326 -38.74 36.88 52.87
CA GLU A 326 -37.41 37.42 53.21
C GLU A 326 -36.31 36.34 53.29
N SER A 327 -36.66 35.04 53.15
CA SER A 327 -35.69 33.94 53.19
C SER A 327 -36.07 32.72 52.37
N ILE A 328 -35.08 32.10 51.70
CA ILE A 328 -35.19 30.77 51.06
C ILE A 328 -34.60 29.78 52.02
N PHE A 329 -35.40 28.80 52.41
CA PHE A 329 -34.82 27.55 52.85
C PHE A 329 -34.46 26.75 51.60
N PHE A 330 -33.18 26.51 51.38
CA PHE A 330 -32.79 25.40 50.52
C PHE A 330 -33.19 24.14 51.29
N HIS A 331 -34.45 23.72 51.18
CA HIS A 331 -34.93 22.43 51.69
C HIS A 331 -34.32 21.25 50.93
N LYS A 332 -33.22 21.44 50.20
CA LYS A 332 -32.30 20.34 49.94
C LYS A 332 -31.50 20.10 51.22
N LYS A 333 -32.18 19.52 52.22
CA LYS A 333 -31.50 18.76 53.26
C LYS A 333 -30.70 17.71 52.51
N LEU A 334 -29.39 17.84 52.53
CA LEU A 334 -28.52 16.83 51.94
C LEU A 334 -28.63 15.62 52.85
N ASN A 335 -29.52 14.70 52.49
CA ASN A 335 -29.84 13.52 53.30
C ASN A 335 -28.73 12.47 53.27
N GLU A 336 -27.66 12.72 52.51
CA GLU A 336 -26.54 11.81 52.33
C GLU A 336 -25.22 12.54 52.58
N ALA A 337 -24.34 11.85 53.31
CA ALA A 337 -22.96 12.24 53.47
C ALA A 337 -22.26 12.11 52.10
N MET A 338 -21.54 13.17 51.70
CA MET A 338 -20.81 13.18 50.45
C MET A 338 -19.32 12.94 50.70
N PRO A 339 -18.62 12.13 49.89
CA PRO A 339 -17.21 11.79 50.11
C PRO A 339 -16.25 12.95 49.79
N PHE A 340 -16.78 14.12 49.42
CA PHE A 340 -16.02 15.29 49.00
C PHE A 340 -16.62 16.59 49.57
N ASP A 341 -15.77 17.61 49.67
CA ASP A 341 -16.19 18.96 50.07
C ASP A 341 -17.18 19.53 49.05
N ARG A 342 -18.00 20.49 49.48
CA ARG A 342 -19.00 21.13 48.63
C ARG A 342 -18.78 22.63 48.69
N VAL A 343 -18.90 23.29 47.55
CA VAL A 343 -18.77 24.74 47.45
C VAL A 343 -20.09 25.30 46.95
N PHE A 344 -20.60 26.28 47.68
CA PHE A 344 -21.83 26.95 47.29
C PHE A 344 -21.51 28.09 46.33
N ILE A 345 -22.20 28.15 45.19
CA ILE A 345 -22.03 29.21 44.20
C ILE A 345 -23.39 29.90 44.00
N TYR A 346 -23.44 31.19 44.30
CA TYR A 346 -24.64 31.97 44.10
C TYR A 346 -24.68 32.53 42.68
N GLY A 347 -25.84 32.48 42.05
CA GLY A 347 -26.10 33.24 40.84
C GLY A 347 -26.35 34.72 41.14
N PRO A 348 -26.57 35.54 40.09
CA PRO A 348 -26.84 36.97 40.25
C PRO A 348 -28.12 37.22 41.05
N VAL A 349 -28.09 38.23 41.92
CA VAL A 349 -29.23 38.65 42.75
C VAL A 349 -29.69 40.02 42.27
N MET A 350 -30.88 40.11 41.69
CA MET A 350 -31.46 41.41 41.41
C MET A 350 -32.12 42.01 42.63
N VAL A 351 -32.11 43.33 42.69
CA VAL A 351 -32.71 44.10 43.77
C VAL A 351 -33.38 45.33 43.16
N GLN A 352 -34.63 45.62 43.54
CA GLN A 352 -35.41 46.68 42.88
C GLN A 352 -35.90 47.73 43.85
N ARG A 353 -35.23 48.88 43.81
CA ARG A 353 -35.63 50.02 44.62
C ARG A 353 -36.73 50.83 43.95
N TYR A 354 -37.74 51.19 44.74
CA TYR A 354 -38.67 52.28 44.42
C TYR A 354 -38.40 53.42 45.40
N VAL A 355 -37.93 54.57 44.91
CA VAL A 355 -37.60 55.72 45.77
C VAL A 355 -38.67 56.79 45.61
N GLY A 356 -39.38 57.11 46.69
CA GLY A 356 -40.12 58.37 46.81
C GLY A 356 -39.18 59.55 47.13
N SER A 357 -39.69 60.78 47.04
CA SER A 357 -38.99 62.08 47.05
C SER A 357 -38.07 62.43 48.25
N LEU A 358 -37.75 61.50 49.17
CA LEU A 358 -37.07 61.78 50.44
C LEU A 358 -35.65 61.20 50.58
N GLY A 359 -34.99 60.80 49.49
CA GLY A 359 -33.53 60.58 49.45
C GLY A 359 -32.93 59.83 50.65
N GLY A 360 -33.11 58.51 50.74
CA GLY A 360 -32.46 57.66 51.76
C GLY A 360 -31.28 56.85 51.22
N SER A 361 -30.34 56.45 52.09
CA SER A 361 -29.38 55.36 51.86
C SER A 361 -29.96 54.04 52.40
N GLY A 362 -29.53 52.91 51.85
CA GLY A 362 -29.98 51.58 52.27
C GLY A 362 -29.01 50.50 51.79
N PHE A 363 -29.13 49.31 52.37
CA PHE A 363 -28.32 48.17 51.97
C PHE A 363 -29.17 46.90 51.91
N THR A 364 -28.75 46.01 51.03
CA THR A 364 -29.25 44.65 50.96
C THR A 364 -28.13 43.69 51.35
N SER A 365 -28.48 42.60 52.01
CA SER A 365 -27.53 41.63 52.52
C SER A 365 -27.98 40.23 52.16
N VAL A 366 -27.07 39.46 51.57
CA VAL A 366 -27.23 38.03 51.37
C VAL A 366 -26.58 37.35 52.57
N LEU A 367 -27.37 36.67 53.38
CA LEU A 367 -26.89 35.93 54.55
C LEU A 367 -27.05 34.44 54.32
N VAL A 368 -26.04 33.67 54.72
CA VAL A 368 -26.02 32.22 54.53
C VAL A 368 -25.80 31.57 55.87
N TYR A 369 -26.75 30.71 56.24
CA TYR A 369 -26.71 29.93 57.46
C TYR A 369 -26.50 28.46 57.13
N ILE A 370 -25.59 27.83 57.86
CA ILE A 370 -25.37 26.37 57.82
C ILE A 370 -25.66 25.86 59.23
N ASN A 371 -26.60 24.93 59.36
CA ASN A 371 -27.07 24.42 60.66
C ASN A 371 -27.51 25.54 61.62
N ASN A 372 -28.12 26.60 61.08
CA ASN A 372 -28.51 27.82 61.78
C ASN A 372 -27.38 28.75 62.25
N ASP A 373 -26.11 28.40 62.03
CA ASP A 373 -24.99 29.31 62.26
C ASP A 373 -24.78 30.23 61.05
N LEU A 374 -24.61 31.53 61.28
CA LEU A 374 -24.32 32.48 60.20
C LEU A 374 -22.89 32.25 59.69
N MET A 375 -22.77 31.79 58.45
CA MET A 375 -21.49 31.44 57.84
C MET A 375 -20.92 32.56 56.98
N ALA A 376 -21.79 33.35 56.34
CA ALA A 376 -21.36 34.47 55.52
C ALA A 376 -22.45 35.52 55.37
N GLU A 377 -22.04 36.77 55.27
CA GLU A 377 -22.88 37.92 54.96
C GLU A 377 -22.19 38.76 53.88
N GLN A 378 -22.90 39.08 52.81
CA GLN A 378 -22.43 39.98 51.78
C GLN A 378 -23.40 41.14 51.68
N ARG A 379 -22.89 42.34 51.99
CA ARG A 379 -23.66 43.58 51.98
C ARG A 379 -23.43 44.34 50.68
N PHE A 380 -24.48 44.95 50.18
CA PHE A 380 -24.45 45.80 49.00
C PHE A 380 -25.07 47.13 49.35
N SER A 381 -24.26 48.19 49.24
CA SER A 381 -24.76 49.56 49.31
C SER A 381 -25.59 49.85 48.08
N MET A 382 -26.77 50.43 48.28
CA MET A 382 -27.65 50.82 47.18
C MET A 382 -27.51 52.32 46.97
N GLU A 383 -27.02 52.72 45.80
CA GLU A 383 -26.86 54.15 45.48
C GLU A 383 -28.22 54.85 45.30
N HIS A 384 -28.21 56.17 45.47
CA HIS A 384 -29.37 57.01 45.16
C HIS A 384 -29.52 57.10 43.64
N SER A 385 -30.41 56.30 43.06
CA SER A 385 -30.69 56.32 41.62
C SER A 385 -32.18 56.58 41.37
N GLY A 386 -32.48 57.71 40.74
CA GLY A 386 -33.80 57.96 40.14
C GLY A 386 -34.08 57.16 38.86
N LYS A 387 -33.24 56.15 38.53
CA LYS A 387 -33.25 55.45 37.23
C LYS A 387 -33.67 53.97 37.28
N GLY A 388 -34.32 53.51 38.35
CA GLY A 388 -34.93 52.16 38.42
C GLY A 388 -34.09 51.08 39.13
N PRO A 389 -34.45 49.78 39.00
CA PRO A 389 -33.81 48.65 39.70
C PRO A 389 -32.29 48.58 39.49
N GLN A 390 -31.56 48.12 40.52
CA GLN A 390 -30.12 47.87 40.44
C GLN A 390 -29.87 46.35 40.46
N CYS A 391 -29.25 45.83 39.41
CA CYS A 391 -28.82 44.44 39.36
C CYS A 391 -27.49 44.30 40.12
N ILE A 392 -27.42 43.37 41.07
CA ILE A 392 -26.17 42.99 41.72
C ILE A 392 -25.76 41.64 41.12
N SER A 393 -24.74 41.68 40.27
CA SER A 393 -24.13 40.48 39.68
C SER A 393 -22.67 40.39 40.08
N GLY A 394 -22.22 39.19 40.42
CA GLY A 394 -20.84 38.92 40.80
C GLY A 394 -20.70 37.64 41.62
N THR A 395 -19.45 37.26 41.90
CA THR A 395 -19.14 36.17 42.83
C THR A 395 -19.49 36.63 44.24
N LEU A 396 -20.63 36.18 44.77
CA LEU A 396 -21.00 36.42 46.15
C LEU A 396 -20.14 35.54 47.06
N PHE A 397 -19.57 36.15 48.11
CA PHE A 397 -18.72 35.50 49.11
C PHE A 397 -17.39 35.00 48.53
N THR A 398 -16.36 35.84 48.64
CA THR A 398 -14.97 35.48 48.32
C THR A 398 -14.14 35.54 49.60
N PRO A 399 -13.57 34.40 50.07
CA PRO A 399 -13.63 33.06 49.49
C PRO A 399 -15.03 32.41 49.58
N PRO A 400 -15.34 31.43 48.72
CA PRO A 400 -16.67 30.82 48.66
C PRO A 400 -16.96 29.93 49.88
N ILE A 401 -18.23 29.78 50.19
CA ILE A 401 -18.69 29.01 51.35
C ILE A 401 -18.45 27.53 51.10
N THR A 402 -17.56 26.93 51.90
CA THR A 402 -17.19 25.53 51.81
C THR A 402 -17.88 24.72 52.91
N ILE A 403 -18.54 23.64 52.52
CA ILE A 403 -19.14 22.66 53.41
C ILE A 403 -18.27 21.41 53.40
N ARG A 404 -17.80 20.99 54.57
CA ARG A 404 -16.93 19.81 54.69
C ARG A 404 -17.62 18.54 54.18
N ALA A 405 -16.80 17.64 53.62
CA ALA A 405 -17.17 16.27 53.30
C ALA A 405 -17.82 15.56 54.50
N ASN A 406 -18.62 14.54 54.20
CA ASN A 406 -19.28 13.65 55.15
C ASN A 406 -20.26 14.31 56.14
N THR A 407 -20.68 15.56 55.90
CA THR A 407 -21.72 16.23 56.70
C THR A 407 -23.05 16.33 55.95
N THR A 408 -24.17 16.35 56.67
CA THR A 408 -25.53 16.52 56.13
C THR A 408 -26.15 17.82 56.66
N PRO A 409 -25.65 19.00 56.26
CA PRO A 409 -26.10 20.24 56.87
C PRO A 409 -27.50 20.64 56.41
N THR A 410 -28.16 21.45 57.23
CA THR A 410 -29.31 22.27 56.81
C THR A 410 -28.77 23.61 56.33
N ILE A 411 -29.15 24.05 55.12
CA ILE A 411 -28.68 25.31 54.53
C ILE A 411 -29.86 26.26 54.40
N LYS A 412 -29.72 27.48 54.94
CA LYS A 412 -30.71 28.54 54.83
C LYS A 412 -30.05 29.79 54.26
N VAL A 413 -30.67 30.40 53.26
CA VAL A 413 -30.21 31.65 52.66
C VAL A 413 -31.26 32.72 52.89
N VAL A 414 -30.84 33.84 53.46
CA VAL A 414 -31.73 34.96 53.82
C VAL A 414 -31.33 36.17 52.99
N LEU A 415 -32.32 36.86 52.42
CA LEU A 415 -32.14 38.14 51.77
C LEU A 415 -32.75 39.21 52.66
N SER A 416 -31.90 40.01 53.29
CA SER A 416 -32.34 41.09 54.17
C SER A 416 -32.15 42.43 53.50
N THR A 417 -33.10 43.33 53.67
CA THR A 417 -33.01 44.72 53.19
C THR A 417 -33.24 45.66 54.36
N GLN A 418 -32.40 46.69 54.50
CA GLN A 418 -32.62 47.76 55.46
C GLN A 418 -32.68 49.12 54.77
N GLY A 419 -33.70 49.89 55.14
CA GLY A 419 -34.06 51.17 54.51
C GLY A 419 -35.24 51.06 53.53
N PRO A 420 -35.69 52.18 52.92
CA PRO A 420 -36.80 52.18 51.98
C PRO A 420 -36.40 51.59 50.61
N GLY A 421 -36.86 50.36 50.33
CA GLY A 421 -36.67 49.63 49.07
C GLY A 421 -37.27 48.21 49.12
N THR A 422 -37.43 47.55 47.97
CA THR A 422 -37.90 46.15 47.87
C THR A 422 -36.83 45.31 47.15
N THR A 423 -36.67 44.04 47.51
CA THR A 423 -35.72 43.13 46.87
C THR A 423 -36.49 42.10 46.05
N TYR A 424 -36.15 41.92 44.76
CA TYR A 424 -36.70 40.83 43.95
C TYR A 424 -35.58 39.89 43.51
N PRO A 425 -35.50 38.70 44.09
CA PRO A 425 -34.46 37.76 43.73
C PRO A 425 -34.65 37.29 42.29
N THR A 426 -33.54 37.21 41.56
CA THR A 426 -33.49 36.51 40.28
C THR A 426 -33.20 35.03 40.48
N SER A 427 -33.74 34.22 39.57
CA SER A 427 -33.56 32.77 39.54
C SER A 427 -32.09 32.38 39.42
N GLY A 428 -31.64 31.47 40.28
CA GLY A 428 -30.43 30.69 40.04
C GLY A 428 -29.50 30.63 41.25
N ILE A 429 -29.56 29.54 42.01
CA ILE A 429 -28.55 29.24 43.02
C ILE A 429 -28.02 27.82 42.75
N GLY A 430 -26.72 27.72 42.48
CA GLY A 430 -26.06 26.47 42.12
C GLY A 430 -25.30 25.87 43.31
N MET A 431 -25.39 24.56 43.49
CA MET A 431 -24.46 23.86 44.37
C MET A 431 -23.44 23.12 43.51
N LEU A 432 -22.16 23.47 43.70
CA LEU A 432 -21.05 22.79 43.04
C LEU A 432 -20.39 21.84 44.04
N PHE A 433 -20.25 20.59 43.65
CA PHE A 433 -19.63 19.58 44.51
C PHE A 433 -18.13 19.55 44.18
N LYS A 434 -17.29 19.82 45.18
CA LYS A 434 -15.84 19.96 45.05
C LYS A 434 -15.17 18.62 45.39
N ALA A 435 -14.81 17.82 44.40
CA ALA A 435 -14.08 16.57 44.68
C ALA A 435 -12.56 16.72 44.87
N SER A 436 -12.00 17.93 44.88
CA SER A 436 -10.54 18.10 44.96
C SER A 436 -10.10 19.32 45.74
N SER A 437 -8.97 19.19 46.46
CA SER A 437 -8.31 20.24 47.21
C SER A 437 -7.58 21.29 46.36
N GLN A 438 -7.52 21.15 45.03
CA GLN A 438 -6.66 21.99 44.16
C GLN A 438 -7.30 23.27 43.58
N TRP A 439 -8.48 23.68 44.03
CA TRP A 439 -8.91 25.07 43.83
C TRP A 439 -8.17 25.99 44.80
N THR A 440 -6.96 26.40 44.43
CA THR A 440 -6.28 27.55 45.04
C THR A 440 -6.17 28.65 43.98
N ASN A 441 -6.85 29.76 44.26
CA ASN A 441 -6.98 31.00 43.47
C ASN A 441 -8.11 31.00 42.43
N LEU A 442 -9.29 31.46 42.87
CA LEU A 442 -10.15 32.33 42.06
C LEU A 442 -9.96 33.76 42.55
#